data_AF-A0A5K0Z2I8-F1
#
_entry.id   AF-A0A5K0Z2I8-F1
#
_cell.length_a   1.000
_cell.length_b   1.000
_cell.length_c   1.000
_cell.angle_alpha   90.00
_cell.angle_beta   90.00
_cell.angle_gamma   90.00
#
_symmetry.space_group_name_H-M   'P 1'
#
loop_
_entity.id
_entity.type
_entity.pdbx_description
1 polymer ?
#
loop_
_entity_poly.entity_id
_entity_poly.type
_entity_poly.pdbx_seq_one_letter_code
_entity_poly.pdbx_strand_id
1 'polypeptide(L)'
;LVSVLAGILMLWATTSESLHIKHKFHKDLNYACPTAKTGLFGGAAFLALDSTLLWLVCQMLTLNSRADYEEEEDSSGDYGQVLTTDLPIETGHQFPKA
;
A
#
# COMPACT_ATOMS: atom_id res chain seq x y z
N LEU A 1 -5.94 -3.59 7.95
CA LEU A 1 -5.83 -3.79 9.41
C LEU A 1 -5.22 -2.57 10.10
N VAL A 2 -4.02 -2.12 9.68
CA VAL A 2 -3.30 -0.97 10.27
C VAL A 2 -4.11 0.33 10.22
N SER A 3 -4.80 0.60 9.11
CA SER A 3 -5.67 1.78 8.96
C SER A 3 -6.84 1.80 9.96
N VAL A 4 -7.41 0.62 10.27
CA VAL A 4 -8.50 0.49 11.24
C VAL A 4 -7.98 0.74 12.66
N LEU A 5 -6.81 0.18 13.00
CA LEU A 5 -6.15 0.43 14.28
C LEU A 5 -5.78 1.91 14.46
N ALA A 6 -5.23 2.55 13.42
CA ALA A 6 -4.93 3.98 13.42
C ALA A 6 -6.20 4.82 13.65
N GLY A 7 -7.29 4.48 12.97
CA GLY A 7 -8.60 5.12 13.15
C GLY A 7 -9.15 4.97 14.57
N ILE A 8 -9.07 3.77 15.16
CA ILE A 8 -9.51 3.52 16.54
C ILE A 8 -8.68 4.33 17.53
N LEU A 9 -7.34 4.37 17.38
CA LEU A 9 -6.45 5.13 18.25
C LEU A 9 -6.67 6.65 18.14
N MET A 10 -6.90 7.15 16.93
CA MET A 10 -7.30 8.54 16.67
C MET A 10 -8.62 8.85 17.38
N LEU A 11 -9.67 8.05 17.14
CA LEU A 11 -11.00 8.26 17.70
C LEU A 11 -10.96 8.20 19.23
N TRP A 12 -10.20 7.26 19.79
CA TRP A 12 -10.00 7.11 21.23
C TRP A 12 -9.29 8.33 21.84
N ALA A 13 -8.18 8.78 21.24
CA ALA A 13 -7.45 9.97 21.69
C ALA A 13 -8.35 11.22 21.65
N THR A 14 -9.02 11.47 20.53
CA THR A 14 -9.92 12.62 20.36
C THR A 14 -11.11 12.57 21.32
N THR A 15 -11.73 11.40 21.53
CA THR A 15 -12.86 11.26 22.46
C THR A 15 -12.42 11.50 23.90
N SER A 16 -11.27 10.96 24.31
CA SER A 16 -10.74 11.15 25.67
C SER A 16 -10.41 12.62 25.97
N GLU A 17 -9.84 13.33 25.01
CA GLU A 17 -9.53 14.75 25.13
C GLU A 17 -10.82 15.60 25.15
N SER A 18 -11.76 15.29 24.25
CA SER A 18 -13.07 15.96 24.21
C SER A 18 -13.86 15.78 25.52
N LEU A 19 -13.80 14.59 26.12
CA LEU A 19 -14.43 14.30 27.41
C LEU A 19 -13.75 15.07 28.55
N HIS A 20 -12.41 15.14 28.53
CA HIS A 20 -11.65 15.94 29.49
C HIS A 20 -12.05 17.41 29.41
N ILE A 21 -12.07 18.02 28.23
CA ILE A 21 -12.44 19.42 28.04
C ILE A 21 -13.88 19.68 28.53
N LYS A 22 -14.83 18.80 28.23
CA LYS A 22 -16.23 18.93 28.67
C LYS A 22 -16.41 18.87 30.19
N HIS A 23 -15.51 18.18 30.91
CA HIS A 23 -15.53 18.10 32.37
C HIS A 23 -14.61 19.10 33.07
N LYS A 24 -13.87 19.96 32.33
CA LYS A 24 -13.12 21.08 32.92
C LYS A 24 -14.05 22.27 33.22
N PHE A 25 -14.90 22.13 34.24
CA PHE A 25 -15.45 23.28 34.96
C PHE A 25 -14.58 23.54 36.20
N HIS A 26 -13.53 24.35 36.03
CA HIS A 26 -12.61 24.66 37.11
C HIS A 26 -13.10 25.86 37.91
N LYS A 27 -13.52 25.60 39.15
CA LYS A 27 -13.86 26.62 40.16
C LYS A 27 -12.65 27.06 41.00
N ASP A 28 -11.47 26.50 40.73
CA ASP A 28 -10.30 26.58 41.59
C ASP A 28 -9.07 27.12 40.83
N LEU A 29 -8.40 28.13 41.41
CA LEU A 29 -7.29 28.89 40.81
C LEU A 29 -5.96 28.11 40.79
N ASN A 30 -5.82 27.05 41.62
CA ASN A 30 -4.59 26.28 41.78
C ASN A 30 -4.50 25.03 40.88
N TYR A 31 -5.40 24.85 39.93
CA TYR A 31 -5.42 23.64 39.13
C TYR A 31 -4.26 23.58 38.13
N ALA A 32 -3.31 22.67 38.39
CA ALA A 32 -2.26 22.32 37.44
C ALA A 32 -2.90 21.71 36.19
N CYS A 33 -2.76 22.40 35.05
CA CYS A 33 -3.37 22.01 33.79
C CYS A 33 -2.82 20.62 33.38
N PRO A 34 -3.64 19.56 33.27
CA PRO A 34 -3.19 18.30 32.73
C PRO A 34 -3.00 18.52 31.24
N THR A 35 -1.76 18.75 30.84
CA THR A 35 -1.37 18.70 29.43
C THR A 35 -1.78 17.33 28.91
N ALA A 36 -2.65 17.32 27.90
CA ALA A 36 -3.15 16.10 27.30
C ALA A 36 -1.97 15.23 26.82
N LYS A 37 -2.12 13.91 26.93
CA LYS A 37 -1.06 12.94 26.64
C LYS A 37 -0.87 12.86 25.11
N THR A 38 -0.13 13.82 24.54
CA THR A 38 0.01 14.06 23.09
C THR A 38 0.61 12.88 22.31
N GLY A 39 1.33 11.98 22.98
CA GLY A 39 1.98 10.83 22.35
C GLY A 39 1.02 9.85 21.67
N LEU A 40 -0.22 9.70 22.16
CA LEU A 40 -1.19 8.76 21.58
C LEU A 40 -1.71 9.24 20.22
N PHE A 41 -1.96 10.54 20.08
CA PHE A 41 -2.42 11.15 18.83
C PHE A 41 -1.32 11.10 17.76
N GLY A 42 -0.07 11.40 18.14
CA GLY A 42 1.07 11.31 17.23
C GLY A 42 1.30 9.89 16.70
N GLY A 43 1.20 8.87 17.56
CA GLY A 43 1.31 7.47 17.14
C GLY A 43 0.18 7.04 16.19
N ALA A 44 -1.06 7.49 16.45
CA ALA A 44 -2.18 7.20 15.58
C ALA A 44 -2.03 7.86 14.19
N ALA A 45 -1.56 9.11 14.15
CA ALA A 45 -1.25 9.82 12.90
C ALA A 45 -0.14 9.12 12.10
N PHE A 46 0.90 8.63 12.77
CA PHE A 46 1.99 7.89 12.13
C PHE A 46 1.52 6.57 11.50
N LEU A 47 0.71 5.78 12.21
CA LEU A 47 0.13 4.54 11.67
C LEU A 47 -0.84 4.79 10.51
N ALA A 48 -1.58 5.90 10.54
CA ALA A 48 -2.43 6.31 9.42
C ALA A 48 -1.59 6.63 8.18
N LEU A 49 -0.51 7.42 8.36
CA LEU A 49 0.42 7.75 7.28
C LEU A 49 1.10 6.51 6.69
N ASP A 50 1.61 5.61 7.53
CA ASP A 50 2.21 4.34 7.11
C ASP A 50 1.22 3.49 6.28
N SER A 51 -0.02 3.36 6.74
CA SER A 51 -1.04 2.62 6.00
C SER A 51 -1.39 3.26 4.65
N THR A 52 -1.41 4.59 4.56
CA THR A 52 -1.67 5.27 3.28
C THR A 52 -0.52 5.12 2.29
N LEU A 53 0.73 5.13 2.78
CA LEU A 53 1.91 4.87 1.96
C LEU A 53 1.87 3.44 1.40
N LEU A 54 1.60 2.45 2.26
CA LEU A 54 1.47 1.07 1.82
C LEU A 54 0.37 0.93 0.75
N TRP A 55 -0.78 1.57 0.98
CA TRP A 55 -1.90 1.57 0.02
C TRP A 55 -1.51 2.18 -1.33
N LEU A 56 -0.86 3.35 -1.34
CA LEU A 56 -0.43 4.03 -2.56
C LEU A 56 0.63 3.22 -3.32
N VAL A 57 1.57 2.58 -2.61
CA VAL A 57 2.57 1.70 -3.22
C VAL A 57 1.92 0.49 -3.88
N CYS A 58 0.93 -0.15 -3.22
CA CYS A 58 0.17 -1.24 -3.82
C CYS A 58 -0.55 -0.81 -5.10
N GLN A 59 -1.11 0.40 -5.13
CA GLN A 59 -1.74 0.95 -6.34
C GLN A 59 -0.71 1.18 -7.47
N MET A 60 0.45 1.78 -7.15
CA MET A 60 1.52 1.97 -8.14
C MET A 60 1.99 0.63 -8.72
N LEU A 61 2.22 -0.37 -7.87
CA LEU A 61 2.59 -1.72 -8.29
C LEU A 61 1.51 -2.36 -9.16
N THR A 62 0.25 -2.28 -8.74
CA THR A 62 -0.88 -2.84 -9.48
C THR A 62 -1.00 -2.23 -10.87
N LEU A 63 -0.84 -0.91 -10.99
CA LEU A 63 -0.89 -0.22 -12.27
C LEU A 63 0.29 -0.60 -13.17
N ASN A 64 1.50 -0.73 -12.62
CA ASN A 64 2.67 -1.20 -13.37
C ASN A 64 2.50 -2.66 -13.81
N SER A 65 2.06 -3.55 -12.91
CA SER A 65 1.83 -4.96 -13.26
C SER A 65 0.72 -5.12 -14.27
N ARG A 66 -0.35 -4.32 -14.18
CA ARG A 66 -1.45 -4.38 -15.13
C ARG A 66 -0.99 -3.92 -16.51
N ALA A 67 -0.19 -2.85 -16.60
CA ALA A 67 0.39 -2.45 -17.88
C ALA A 67 1.27 -3.56 -18.50
N ASP A 68 2.08 -4.24 -17.68
CA ASP A 68 2.97 -5.32 -18.12
C ASP A 68 2.23 -6.59 -18.58
N TYR A 69 1.03 -6.86 -18.04
CA TYR A 69 0.24 -8.05 -18.37
C TYR A 69 -0.95 -7.80 -19.33
N GLU A 70 -1.53 -6.59 -19.38
CA GLU A 70 -2.66 -6.25 -20.28
C GLU A 70 -2.20 -5.69 -21.64
N GLU A 71 -0.99 -5.15 -21.79
CA GLU A 71 -0.44 -4.82 -23.13
C GLU A 71 -0.05 -6.08 -23.95
N GLU A 72 -0.13 -7.28 -23.36
CA GLU A 72 0.11 -8.56 -24.06
C GLU A 72 -1.14 -9.19 -24.73
N GLU A 73 -2.28 -8.48 -24.81
CA GLU A 73 -3.37 -8.93 -25.71
C GLU A 73 -2.99 -8.86 -27.21
N ASP A 74 -1.83 -8.27 -27.57
CA ASP A 74 -1.24 -8.32 -28.91
C ASP A 74 0.16 -9.00 -28.92
N SER A 75 0.33 -10.14 -28.28
CA SER A 75 0.99 -11.34 -28.85
C SER A 75 1.20 -12.37 -27.77
N SER A 76 0.36 -13.40 -27.83
CA SER A 76 0.54 -14.65 -27.09
C SER A 76 2.02 -15.05 -27.05
N GLY A 77 2.55 -15.17 -25.84
CA GLY A 77 3.98 -15.27 -25.56
C GLY A 77 4.76 -16.27 -26.39
N ASP A 78 5.89 -15.80 -26.94
CA ASP A 78 7.04 -16.62 -27.28
C ASP A 78 8.04 -16.63 -26.11
N TYR A 79 7.55 -16.96 -24.92
CA TYR A 79 8.43 -17.33 -23.81
C TYR A 79 8.76 -18.82 -23.92
N GLY A 80 9.75 -19.12 -24.76
CA GLY A 80 10.59 -20.31 -24.66
C GLY A 80 9.87 -21.67 -24.73
N GLN A 81 9.48 -22.09 -25.93
CA GLN A 81 9.32 -23.52 -26.21
C GLN A 81 10.27 -23.94 -27.33
N VAL A 82 11.46 -24.43 -26.93
CA VAL A 82 12.34 -25.17 -27.83
C VAL A 82 11.70 -26.54 -28.07
N LEU A 83 10.81 -26.61 -29.07
CA LEU A 83 10.19 -27.87 -29.48
C LEU A 83 11.26 -28.73 -30.19
N THR A 84 11.84 -29.67 -29.44
CA THR A 84 12.75 -30.69 -29.98
C THR A 84 11.94 -31.83 -30.57
N THR A 85 11.42 -31.64 -31.79
CA THR A 85 10.75 -32.65 -32.62
C THR A 85 10.46 -31.90 -33.93
N ASP A 86 11.14 -32.12 -35.05
CA ASP A 86 11.42 -33.40 -35.69
C ASP A 86 12.60 -33.29 -36.68
N LEU A 87 13.50 -34.27 -36.65
CA LEU A 87 14.19 -34.76 -37.85
C LEU A 87 13.51 -36.08 -38.23
N PRO A 88 13.42 -36.52 -39.51
CA PRO A 88 13.91 -35.93 -40.76
C PRO A 88 12.81 -35.85 -41.85
N ILE A 89 13.02 -35.07 -42.92
CA ILE A 89 12.97 -35.47 -44.34
C ILE A 89 13.32 -34.22 -45.17
N GLU A 90 14.28 -34.41 -46.07
CA GLU A 90 14.79 -33.44 -47.03
C GLU A 90 13.72 -32.64 -47.79
N THR A 91 13.97 -31.35 -48.00
CA THR A 91 14.19 -30.81 -49.34
C THR A 91 14.79 -29.41 -49.21
N GLY A 92 15.89 -29.18 -49.93
CA GLY A 92 16.80 -28.08 -49.70
C GLY A 92 16.30 -26.70 -50.09
N HIS A 93 16.83 -25.70 -49.40
CA HIS A 93 17.43 -24.55 -50.08
C HIS A 93 18.39 -23.84 -49.13
N GLN A 94 19.66 -23.87 -49.48
CA GLN A 94 20.73 -23.09 -48.86
C GLN A 94 20.52 -21.61 -49.17
N PHE A 95 20.48 -20.73 -48.16
CA PHE A 95 20.80 -19.31 -48.33
C PHE A 95 21.76 -18.84 -47.22
N PRO A 96 22.88 -18.17 -47.58
CA PRO A 96 23.96 -17.84 -46.66
C PRO A 96 23.63 -16.64 -45.76
N LYS A 97 24.22 -16.67 -44.55
CA LYS A 97 24.27 -15.55 -43.61
C LYS A 97 25.08 -14.38 -44.17
N ALA A 98 24.60 -13.16 -43.94
CA ALA A 98 25.38 -11.94 -43.83
C ALA A 98 25.34 -11.45 -42.38
#